data_AF-A0AAN6JN39-F1
#
_entry.id   AF-A0AAN6JN39-F1
#
_cell.length_a   1.000
_cell.length_b   1.000
_cell.length_c   1.000
_cell.angle_alpha   90.00
_cell.angle_beta   90.00
_cell.angle_gamma   90.00
#
_symmetry.space_group_name_H-M   'P 1'
#
loop_
_entity.id
_entity.type
_entity.pdbx_description
1 polymer ?
#
loop_
_entity_poly.entity_id
_entity_poly.type
_entity_poly.pdbx_seq_one_letter_code
_entity_poly.pdbx_strand_id
1 'polypeptide(L)'
;MASSSSASPFAQPPAAFLPVDGSAAGPSSQGVGAGAWPPASPATGGAQLPATASPSASRTGLVAADASSYPSSSSSSSGFLGVFGRAYDAFARARANLDLPYPGLPERINHEAMQTFTTNHLFDGVRFDLAKGASINPMFHVSHNFHLGASQAPMGTYSFSTMYGTDEIFATGNVDDQGAVSARLNRRWSPTHTSKVQAQLVKGFGQTMFQAEHVVNGRDNAFALKSINANPADGTGMYMLSYLQSLTKNLAVGVEAVYARQPGAPEDVTKTYMLKYSGGPSVHAGEKPEWIASASLVTQGVLQASYWHRLSEKVDAAAELTVIGTPSKREAEAKVAAKWDFRLASLRAQLDNFGRLTSVYEARLFPSFSMTFAAELDHLRSAAKFGFGVSIETPLGGEDPTAPQPAMPSPPFY
;
A
#
# COMPACT_ATOMS: atom_id res chain seq x y z
N MET A 1 43.51 51.95 13.49
CA MET A 1 43.57 52.75 12.25
C MET A 1 42.44 52.26 11.36
N ALA A 2 41.26 52.87 11.51
CA ALA A 2 40.79 54.01 10.70
C ALA A 2 40.24 53.49 9.34
N SER A 3 38.94 53.23 9.19
CA SER A 3 37.77 54.14 9.13
C SER A 3 37.45 54.64 7.71
N SER A 4 36.25 54.29 7.22
CA SER A 4 35.24 55.16 6.55
C SER A 4 34.35 54.27 5.67
N SER A 5 33.06 54.05 5.93
CA SER A 5 31.90 54.89 6.24
C SER A 5 31.29 55.63 5.04
N SER A 6 29.96 55.55 4.96
CA SER A 6 28.98 56.38 4.23
C SER A 6 28.35 55.69 3.01
N ALA A 7 27.06 55.83 2.71
CA ALA A 7 25.88 56.28 3.45
C ALA A 7 24.66 55.98 2.55
N SER A 8 23.53 55.63 3.14
CA SER A 8 22.20 55.70 2.52
C SER A 8 21.70 57.16 2.44
N PRO A 9 20.70 57.44 1.59
CA PRO A 9 19.47 58.09 2.08
C PRO A 9 18.19 57.46 1.47
N PHE A 10 17.09 57.23 2.23
CA PHE A 10 15.92 58.14 2.41
C PHE A 10 15.42 58.81 1.10
N ALA A 11 14.15 58.96 0.74
CA ALA A 11 12.83 58.43 1.11
C ALA A 11 11.80 59.03 0.12
N GLN A 12 10.65 58.35 -0.02
CA GLN A 12 9.27 58.88 -0.21
C GLN A 12 8.45 58.47 -1.48
N PRO A 13 7.14 58.16 -1.28
CA PRO A 13 6.08 57.96 -2.29
C PRO A 13 5.34 59.29 -2.61
N PRO A 14 4.44 59.39 -3.62
CA PRO A 14 2.99 59.11 -3.47
C PRO A 14 2.33 58.54 -4.78
N ALA A 15 1.14 57.96 -4.81
CA ALA A 15 -0.16 58.65 -4.78
C ALA A 15 -1.34 57.65 -4.74
N ALA A 16 -2.43 58.10 -4.12
CA ALA A 16 -3.72 57.42 -3.95
C ALA A 16 -4.81 58.06 -4.85
N PHE A 17 -6.02 57.49 -4.78
CA PHE A 17 -7.34 57.88 -5.34
C PHE A 17 -7.63 57.35 -6.76
N LEU A 18 -8.75 56.66 -7.05
CA LEU A 18 -10.14 56.81 -6.57
C LEU A 18 -10.91 55.46 -6.46
N PRO A 19 -11.97 55.40 -5.63
CA PRO A 19 -12.93 54.30 -5.56
C PRO A 19 -14.09 54.52 -6.56
N VAL A 20 -14.71 53.43 -7.04
CA VAL A 20 -16.01 53.49 -7.73
C VAL A 20 -17.03 52.81 -6.83
N ASP A 21 -17.76 53.66 -6.10
CA ASP A 21 -19.06 53.33 -5.52
C ASP A 21 -20.13 53.62 -6.58
N GLY A 22 -21.11 52.73 -6.67
CA GLY A 22 -22.19 52.82 -7.65
C GLY A 22 -23.36 51.92 -7.28
N SER A 23 -24.02 52.25 -6.17
CA SER A 23 -25.35 51.72 -5.85
C SER A 23 -26.40 52.29 -6.83
N ALA A 24 -27.26 51.45 -7.40
CA ALA A 24 -28.65 51.83 -7.71
C ALA A 24 -29.52 50.59 -8.04
N ALA A 25 -30.45 50.32 -7.13
CA ALA A 25 -31.87 50.05 -7.39
C ALA A 25 -32.28 48.89 -8.34
N GLY A 26 -32.90 47.86 -7.75
CA GLY A 26 -34.11 47.26 -8.35
C GLY A 26 -35.28 48.26 -8.30
N PRO A 27 -36.39 48.05 -9.05
CA PRO A 27 -37.31 46.96 -8.68
C PRO A 27 -38.11 46.28 -9.83
N SER A 28 -38.78 45.19 -9.41
CA SER A 28 -40.12 44.71 -9.81
C SER A 28 -40.34 43.89 -11.10
N SER A 29 -40.61 42.60 -10.86
CA SER A 29 -41.81 41.82 -11.23
C SER A 29 -42.19 41.56 -12.70
N GLN A 30 -42.05 40.29 -13.09
CA GLN A 30 -43.02 39.43 -13.80
C GLN A 30 -42.42 38.00 -13.67
N GLY A 31 -43.05 36.96 -13.11
CA GLY A 31 -44.44 36.54 -13.20
C GLY A 31 -44.54 35.40 -14.22
N VAL A 32 -45.04 34.22 -13.79
CA VAL A 32 -45.36 33.00 -14.57
C VAL A 32 -44.18 32.03 -14.81
N GLY A 33 -44.20 30.74 -14.45
CA GLY A 33 -45.24 29.90 -13.87
C GLY A 33 -44.65 28.56 -13.39
N ALA A 34 -45.34 27.95 -12.43
CA ALA A 34 -45.00 26.69 -11.79
C ALA A 34 -45.23 25.49 -12.75
N GLY A 35 -44.20 24.69 -12.97
CA GLY A 35 -44.29 23.39 -13.64
C GLY A 35 -44.38 22.27 -12.60
N ALA A 36 -45.61 21.85 -12.32
CA ALA A 36 -45.95 20.75 -11.43
C ALA A 36 -45.51 19.39 -11.98
N TRP A 37 -45.21 18.48 -11.06
CA TRP A 37 -44.99 17.06 -11.30
C TRP A 37 -46.24 16.40 -11.90
N PRO A 38 -46.13 15.52 -12.90
CA PRO A 38 -47.26 14.72 -13.35
C PRO A 38 -47.46 13.46 -12.48
N PRO A 39 -48.71 13.03 -12.25
CA PRO A 39 -49.08 12.01 -11.27
C PRO A 39 -49.01 10.57 -11.81
N ALA A 40 -48.97 9.62 -10.90
CA ALA A 40 -49.19 8.19 -11.14
C ALA A 40 -50.66 7.88 -11.48
N SER A 41 -50.92 6.82 -12.28
CA SER A 41 -51.98 5.77 -12.17
C SER A 41 -52.09 4.97 -13.52
N PRO A 42 -52.90 3.89 -13.68
CA PRO A 42 -52.42 2.50 -13.68
C PRO A 42 -52.85 1.65 -14.91
N ALA A 43 -52.12 0.57 -15.24
CA ALA A 43 -52.59 -0.57 -16.06
C ALA A 43 -51.58 -1.72 -15.87
N THR A 44 -51.87 -2.84 -15.21
CA THR A 44 -52.75 -3.97 -15.59
C THR A 44 -52.36 -4.59 -16.93
N GLY A 45 -51.74 -5.79 -16.89
CA GLY A 45 -51.82 -6.75 -18.00
C GLY A 45 -50.54 -7.50 -18.36
N GLY A 46 -50.29 -8.61 -17.67
CA GLY A 46 -49.92 -9.90 -18.29
C GLY A 46 -48.49 -10.11 -18.80
N ALA A 47 -47.71 -10.91 -18.07
CA ALA A 47 -47.05 -12.15 -18.55
C ALA A 47 -46.00 -12.62 -17.52
N GLN A 48 -46.45 -13.34 -16.49
CA GLN A 48 -45.59 -14.16 -15.64
C GLN A 48 -45.23 -15.44 -16.42
N LEU A 49 -43.93 -15.77 -16.48
CA LEU A 49 -43.45 -17.11 -16.82
C LEU A 49 -42.92 -17.79 -15.55
N PRO A 50 -43.15 -19.11 -15.40
CA PRO A 50 -43.38 -19.71 -14.08
C PRO A 50 -42.14 -20.30 -13.42
N ALA A 51 -42.12 -20.20 -12.10
CA ALA A 51 -41.28 -20.98 -11.20
C ALA A 51 -41.67 -22.47 -11.29
N THR A 52 -40.71 -23.32 -11.62
CA THR A 52 -40.86 -24.78 -11.53
C THR A 52 -40.42 -25.24 -10.14
N ALA A 53 -41.38 -25.32 -9.23
CA ALA A 53 -41.32 -26.17 -8.05
C ALA A 53 -42.31 -27.31 -8.24
N SER A 54 -41.89 -28.55 -7.95
CA SER A 54 -42.70 -29.73 -7.57
C SER A 54 -41.85 -31.01 -7.61
N PRO A 55 -42.20 -32.12 -6.94
CA PRO A 55 -43.05 -32.28 -5.75
C PRO A 55 -42.46 -33.24 -4.68
N SER A 56 -43.03 -33.17 -3.48
CA SER A 56 -42.94 -34.18 -2.43
C SER A 56 -43.72 -35.45 -2.81
N ALA A 57 -43.13 -36.63 -2.62
CA ALA A 57 -43.87 -37.88 -2.47
C ALA A 57 -43.19 -38.78 -1.43
N SER A 58 -43.95 -39.12 -0.39
CA SER A 58 -43.62 -40.04 0.68
C SER A 58 -43.78 -41.51 0.25
N ARG A 59 -42.80 -42.37 0.55
CA ARG A 59 -43.06 -43.78 0.89
C ARG A 59 -41.97 -44.38 1.78
N THR A 60 -42.42 -44.75 2.97
CA THR A 60 -41.92 -45.71 3.95
C THR A 60 -40.84 -46.72 3.53
N GLY A 61 -39.78 -46.77 4.35
CA GLY A 61 -39.34 -47.96 5.09
C GLY A 61 -38.43 -48.95 4.37
N LEU A 62 -37.14 -48.93 4.71
CA LEU A 62 -36.31 -50.13 4.91
C LEU A 62 -35.04 -49.74 5.69
N VAL A 63 -34.79 -50.51 6.73
CA VAL A 63 -33.70 -50.43 7.71
C VAL A 63 -32.41 -50.93 7.07
N ALA A 64 -31.28 -50.25 7.32
CA ALA A 64 -30.00 -50.82 7.78
C ALA A 64 -28.81 -49.93 7.42
N ALA A 65 -27.85 -49.90 8.35
CA ALA A 65 -26.63 -49.13 8.36
C ALA A 65 -25.70 -49.38 7.16
N ASP A 66 -25.01 -48.33 6.72
CA ASP A 66 -23.57 -48.43 6.49
C ASP A 66 -22.90 -47.05 6.56
N ALA A 67 -21.79 -46.99 7.32
CA ALA A 67 -20.92 -45.84 7.44
C ALA A 67 -19.68 -46.12 6.60
N SER A 68 -19.67 -45.66 5.36
CA SER A 68 -18.53 -45.84 4.44
C SER A 68 -17.58 -44.64 4.48
N SER A 69 -16.61 -44.77 5.37
CA SER A 69 -15.17 -44.54 5.13
C SER A 69 -14.75 -43.75 3.87
N TYR A 70 -14.17 -42.57 4.11
CA TYR A 70 -13.27 -41.93 3.15
C TYR A 70 -11.89 -42.64 3.16
N PRO A 71 -11.28 -42.88 2.00
CA PRO A 71 -10.05 -43.66 1.90
C PRO A 71 -8.86 -42.84 2.38
N SER A 72 -8.35 -43.17 3.56
CA SER A 72 -7.00 -42.82 3.99
C SER A 72 -5.99 -43.60 3.16
N SER A 73 -5.34 -42.94 2.20
CA SER A 73 -4.16 -43.47 1.52
C SER A 73 -3.03 -43.61 2.53
N SER A 74 -2.90 -44.82 3.06
CA SER A 74 -1.82 -45.29 3.92
C SER A 74 -0.53 -45.41 3.10
N SER A 75 0.31 -44.37 3.13
CA SER A 75 1.73 -44.55 2.85
C SER A 75 2.44 -44.99 4.12
N SER A 76 2.64 -46.30 4.21
CA SER A 76 3.43 -46.97 5.24
C SER A 76 4.91 -46.60 5.08
N SER A 77 5.35 -45.49 5.69
CA SER A 77 6.74 -45.30 6.10
C SER A 77 6.83 -45.51 7.61
N SER A 78 6.93 -46.78 8.00
CA SER A 78 7.20 -47.24 9.35
C SER A 78 8.62 -46.83 9.77
N GLY A 79 8.70 -45.70 10.44
CA GLY A 79 9.91 -45.09 11.00
C GLY A 79 9.54 -43.76 11.63
N PHE A 80 10.43 -43.11 12.37
CA PHE A 80 10.19 -41.84 13.10
C PHE A 80 9.31 -40.81 12.33
N LEU A 81 9.42 -40.75 11.01
CA LEU A 81 8.60 -39.94 10.10
C LEU A 81 7.07 -40.19 10.19
N GLY A 82 6.61 -41.40 10.50
CA GLY A 82 5.18 -41.72 10.65
C GLY A 82 4.59 -41.20 11.97
N VAL A 83 5.40 -41.06 13.02
CA VAL A 83 5.00 -40.39 14.27
C VAL A 83 4.91 -38.89 14.04
N PHE A 84 5.87 -38.31 13.30
CA PHE A 84 5.81 -36.91 12.87
C PHE A 84 4.60 -36.63 11.96
N GLY A 85 4.28 -37.53 11.04
CA GLY A 85 3.10 -37.40 10.17
C GLY A 85 1.79 -37.40 10.97
N ARG A 86 1.61 -38.34 11.91
CA ARG A 86 0.41 -38.36 12.77
C ARG A 86 0.32 -37.16 13.71
N ALA A 87 1.45 -36.70 14.25
CA ALA A 87 1.51 -35.50 15.08
C ALA A 87 1.21 -34.24 14.25
N TYR A 88 1.72 -34.16 13.02
CA TYR A 88 1.41 -33.10 12.08
C TYR A 88 -0.07 -33.11 11.69
N ASP A 89 -0.66 -34.26 11.43
CA ASP A 89 -2.09 -34.38 11.11
C ASP A 89 -2.98 -34.02 12.31
N ALA A 90 -2.62 -34.45 13.52
CA ALA A 90 -3.33 -34.06 14.73
C ALA A 90 -3.22 -32.54 14.99
N PHE A 91 -2.04 -31.97 14.76
CA PHE A 91 -1.81 -30.53 14.84
C PHE A 91 -2.59 -29.77 13.75
N ALA A 92 -2.57 -30.25 12.50
CA ALA A 92 -3.29 -29.67 11.39
C ALA A 92 -4.81 -29.72 11.61
N ARG A 93 -5.35 -30.80 12.20
CA ARG A 93 -6.77 -30.88 12.61
C ARG A 93 -7.10 -29.92 13.75
N ALA A 94 -6.26 -29.87 14.79
CA ALA A 94 -6.45 -28.91 15.88
C ALA A 94 -6.43 -27.46 15.35
N ARG A 95 -5.56 -27.19 14.38
CA ARG A 95 -5.42 -25.90 13.71
C ARG A 95 -6.56 -25.56 12.76
N ALA A 96 -7.10 -26.55 12.05
CA ALA A 96 -8.32 -26.40 11.27
C ALA A 96 -9.52 -26.05 12.14
N ASN A 97 -9.60 -26.61 13.36
CA ASN A 97 -10.65 -26.30 14.33
C ASN A 97 -10.54 -24.90 14.94
N LEU A 98 -9.33 -24.32 14.97
CA LEU A 98 -9.08 -22.97 15.50
C LEU A 98 -9.50 -21.85 14.54
N ASP A 99 -9.75 -22.18 13.27
CA ASP A 99 -10.16 -21.29 12.18
C ASP A 99 -9.52 -19.90 12.27
N LEU A 100 -8.18 -19.90 12.31
CA LEU A 100 -7.40 -18.69 12.46
C LEU A 100 -7.35 -17.94 11.13
N PRO A 101 -7.59 -16.62 11.13
CA PRO A 101 -7.48 -15.81 9.93
C PRO A 101 -6.03 -15.74 9.47
N TYR A 102 -5.85 -15.62 8.15
CA TYR A 102 -4.54 -15.42 7.54
C TYR A 102 -3.93 -14.09 8.05
N PRO A 103 -2.74 -14.11 8.68
CA PRO A 103 -2.20 -12.93 9.37
C PRO A 103 -1.70 -11.83 8.43
N GLY A 104 -1.65 -12.11 7.13
CA GLY A 104 -0.97 -11.28 6.14
C GLY A 104 0.49 -11.70 5.97
N LEU A 105 1.21 -10.96 5.15
CA LEU A 105 2.64 -11.15 4.95
C LEU A 105 3.43 -10.44 6.06
N PRO A 106 4.61 -10.95 6.43
CA PRO A 106 5.48 -10.29 7.40
C PRO A 106 5.82 -8.85 6.98
N GLU A 107 6.01 -8.60 5.68
CA GLU A 107 6.25 -7.25 5.15
C GLU A 107 5.06 -6.31 5.28
N ARG A 108 3.85 -6.88 5.30
CA ARG A 108 2.61 -6.10 5.33
C ARG A 108 2.14 -5.81 6.75
N ILE A 109 2.89 -6.20 7.78
CA ILE A 109 2.53 -5.93 9.18
C ILE A 109 2.40 -4.42 9.43
N ASN A 110 3.32 -3.62 8.90
CA ASN A 110 3.30 -2.16 9.05
C ASN A 110 2.71 -1.44 7.83
N HIS A 111 2.18 -2.17 6.83
CA HIS A 111 1.77 -1.57 5.56
C HIS A 111 0.65 -0.54 5.72
N GLU A 112 -0.33 -0.79 6.59
CA GLU A 112 -1.45 0.14 6.82
C GLU A 112 -1.00 1.44 7.50
N ALA A 113 -0.10 1.33 8.47
CA ALA A 113 0.55 2.49 9.07
C ALA A 113 1.39 3.26 8.01
N MET A 114 2.25 2.55 7.26
CA MET A 114 3.10 3.09 6.19
C MET A 114 2.33 3.74 5.03
N GLN A 115 1.13 3.25 4.73
CA GLN A 115 0.25 3.83 3.71
C GLN A 115 -0.47 5.10 4.20
N THR A 116 -0.65 5.23 5.52
CA THR A 116 -1.22 6.44 6.14
C THR A 116 -0.15 7.54 6.25
N PHE A 117 1.12 7.17 6.44
CA PHE A 117 2.23 8.11 6.46
C PHE A 117 2.44 8.82 5.13
N THR A 118 2.91 10.06 5.22
CA THR A 118 3.21 10.89 4.04
C THR A 118 4.56 10.56 3.41
N THR A 119 5.45 9.85 4.12
CA THR A 119 6.84 9.59 3.70
C THR A 119 6.96 9.02 2.28
N ASN A 120 6.08 8.10 1.89
CA ASN A 120 6.12 7.48 0.57
C ASN A 120 5.49 8.33 -0.54
N HIS A 121 4.70 9.34 -0.16
CA HIS A 121 3.96 10.22 -1.07
C HIS A 121 4.55 11.63 -1.13
N LEU A 122 5.51 11.93 -0.25
CA LEU A 122 6.22 13.19 -0.22
C LEU A 122 7.22 13.22 -1.36
N PHE A 123 7.25 14.35 -2.06
CA PHE A 123 8.24 14.64 -3.09
C PHE A 123 8.53 16.13 -3.06
N ASP A 124 9.66 16.50 -3.65
CA ASP A 124 10.14 17.87 -3.75
C ASP A 124 10.28 18.24 -5.23
N GLY A 125 10.05 19.51 -5.55
CA GLY A 125 10.08 19.99 -6.93
C GLY A 125 8.82 19.64 -7.73
N VAL A 126 8.93 19.70 -9.05
CA VAL A 126 7.81 19.50 -9.96
C VAL A 126 7.87 18.10 -10.58
N ARG A 127 6.78 17.33 -10.47
CA ARG A 127 6.62 16.03 -11.13
C ARG A 127 5.48 16.08 -12.15
N PHE A 128 5.72 15.56 -13.34
CA PHE A 128 4.69 15.33 -14.35
C PHE A 128 4.69 13.86 -14.72
N ASP A 129 3.60 13.17 -14.44
CA ASP A 129 3.39 11.77 -14.81
C ASP A 129 2.34 11.71 -15.92
N LEU A 130 2.70 11.08 -17.04
CA LEU A 130 1.80 10.81 -18.15
C LEU A 130 1.69 9.31 -18.32
N ALA A 131 0.61 8.75 -17.81
CA ALA A 131 0.27 7.34 -17.95
C ALA A 131 -0.70 7.13 -19.11
N LYS A 132 -0.44 6.09 -19.90
CA LYS A 132 -1.32 5.62 -20.96
C LYS A 132 -1.57 4.13 -20.76
N GLY A 133 -2.83 3.78 -20.54
CA GLY A 133 -3.29 2.40 -20.64
C GLY A 133 -3.30 1.99 -22.11
N ALA A 134 -2.78 0.82 -22.41
CA ALA A 134 -2.70 0.26 -23.76
C ALA A 134 -3.45 -1.08 -23.90
N SER A 135 -3.70 -1.80 -22.80
CA SER A 135 -4.71 -2.86 -22.72
C SER A 135 -5.13 -3.07 -21.25
N ILE A 136 -6.39 -3.43 -21.00
CA ILE A 136 -6.89 -3.81 -19.67
C ILE A 136 -6.66 -5.30 -19.41
N ASN A 137 -6.68 -6.14 -20.44
CA ASN A 137 -6.43 -7.57 -20.34
C ASN A 137 -5.70 -8.08 -21.60
N PRO A 138 -4.39 -8.43 -21.55
CA PRO A 138 -3.50 -8.30 -20.40
C PRO A 138 -3.25 -6.82 -20.05
N MET A 139 -3.12 -6.52 -18.76
CA MET A 139 -2.94 -5.17 -18.25
C MET A 139 -1.60 -4.62 -18.74
N PHE A 140 -1.62 -3.64 -19.64
CA PHE A 140 -0.40 -3.00 -20.16
C PHE A 140 -0.53 -1.50 -20.01
N HIS A 141 0.32 -0.91 -19.16
CA HIS A 141 0.40 0.54 -18.99
C HIS A 141 1.81 1.03 -19.24
N VAL A 142 1.89 2.19 -19.86
CA VAL A 142 3.13 2.91 -20.13
C VAL A 142 3.03 4.27 -19.47
N SER A 143 4.02 4.63 -18.66
CA SER A 143 4.05 5.90 -17.91
C SER A 143 5.35 6.64 -18.17
N HIS A 144 5.23 7.91 -18.51
CA HIS A 144 6.33 8.85 -18.71
C HIS A 144 6.36 9.80 -17.52
N ASN A 145 7.40 9.69 -16.69
CA ASN A 145 7.56 10.52 -15.50
C ASN A 145 8.68 11.53 -15.72
N PHE A 146 8.34 12.81 -15.68
CA PHE A 146 9.27 13.93 -15.71
C PHE A 146 9.43 14.49 -14.30
N HIS A 147 10.65 14.70 -13.85
CA HIS A 147 10.96 15.27 -12.55
C HIS A 147 11.86 16.49 -12.74
N LEU A 148 11.55 17.60 -12.06
CA LEU A 148 12.32 18.83 -12.11
C LEU A 148 12.56 19.36 -10.69
N GLY A 149 13.83 19.60 -10.34
CA GLY A 149 14.19 20.27 -9.08
C GLY A 149 14.06 19.42 -7.81
N ALA A 150 13.92 18.10 -7.93
CA ALA A 150 13.81 17.22 -6.78
C ALA A 150 15.17 17.06 -6.06
N SER A 151 15.29 17.56 -4.83
CA SER A 151 16.50 17.37 -4.00
C SER A 151 16.63 15.94 -3.45
N GLN A 152 15.53 15.19 -3.38
CA GLN A 152 15.44 13.90 -2.68
C GLN A 152 15.43 12.67 -3.60
N ALA A 153 15.17 12.85 -4.89
CA ALA A 153 15.18 11.74 -5.84
C ALA A 153 16.39 11.92 -6.77
N PRO A 154 17.48 11.13 -6.64
CA PRO A 154 18.50 11.00 -7.68
C PRO A 154 17.97 10.23 -8.91
N MET A 155 16.67 10.37 -9.17
CA MET A 155 16.03 9.94 -10.41
C MET A 155 16.27 11.05 -11.41
N GLY A 156 16.68 10.66 -12.60
CA GLY A 156 16.88 11.54 -13.72
C GLY A 156 15.68 12.41 -14.01
N THR A 157 15.92 13.41 -14.85
CA THR A 157 14.92 14.41 -15.25
C THR A 157 13.75 13.75 -15.97
N TYR A 158 14.01 12.58 -16.60
CA TYR A 158 13.01 11.78 -17.27
C TYR A 158 13.19 10.29 -16.97
N SER A 159 12.11 9.64 -16.55
CA SER A 159 12.04 8.20 -16.35
C SER A 159 10.84 7.58 -17.07
N PHE A 160 11.12 6.54 -17.83
CA PHE A 160 10.15 5.76 -18.58
C PHE A 160 9.84 4.49 -17.80
N SER A 161 8.59 4.31 -17.38
CA SER A 161 8.14 3.07 -16.77
C SER A 161 7.06 2.38 -17.59
N THR A 162 7.10 1.06 -17.60
CA THR A 162 6.11 0.20 -18.23
C THR A 162 5.73 -0.90 -17.25
N MET A 163 4.46 -1.27 -17.25
CA MET A 163 3.96 -2.40 -16.48
C MET A 163 3.15 -3.31 -17.37
N TYR A 164 3.34 -4.60 -17.17
CA TYR A 164 2.66 -5.68 -17.86
C TYR A 164 2.13 -6.66 -16.81
N GLY A 165 0.83 -6.93 -16.81
CA GLY A 165 0.15 -7.77 -15.84
C GLY A 165 -0.81 -8.75 -16.50
N THR A 166 -0.65 -10.01 -16.17
CA THR A 166 -1.63 -11.08 -16.36
C THR A 166 -2.00 -11.65 -14.98
N ASP A 167 -2.95 -12.56 -14.93
CA ASP A 167 -3.36 -13.24 -13.68
C ASP A 167 -2.19 -13.95 -12.97
N GLU A 168 -1.18 -14.40 -13.73
CA GLU A 168 -0.05 -15.17 -13.21
C GLU A 168 1.25 -14.36 -13.10
N ILE A 169 1.44 -13.37 -13.96
CA ILE A 169 2.71 -12.65 -14.11
C ILE A 169 2.46 -11.15 -14.04
N PHE A 170 3.22 -10.46 -13.20
CA PHE A 170 3.24 -9.01 -13.14
C PHE A 170 4.67 -8.52 -13.25
N ALA A 171 4.98 -7.82 -14.33
CA ALA A 171 6.29 -7.26 -14.62
C ALA A 171 6.21 -5.73 -14.67
N THR A 172 7.20 -5.05 -14.12
CA THR A 172 7.38 -3.61 -14.25
C THR A 172 8.82 -3.33 -14.64
N GLY A 173 9.02 -2.50 -15.65
CA GLY A 173 10.32 -1.93 -16.01
C GLY A 173 10.29 -0.43 -15.76
N ASN A 174 11.39 0.13 -15.29
CA ASN A 174 11.64 1.56 -15.23
C ASN A 174 13.04 1.83 -15.76
N VAL A 175 13.17 2.79 -16.66
CA VAL A 175 14.42 3.21 -17.28
C VAL A 175 14.53 4.72 -17.14
N ASP A 176 15.62 5.15 -16.55
CA ASP A 176 15.89 6.55 -16.27
C ASP A 176 16.88 7.16 -17.28
N ASP A 177 16.91 8.50 -17.40
CA ASP A 177 17.79 9.21 -18.34
C ASP A 177 19.29 9.02 -18.04
N GLN A 178 19.63 8.82 -16.76
CA GLN A 178 20.97 8.46 -16.31
C GLN A 178 21.32 7.01 -16.63
N GLY A 179 20.39 6.24 -17.21
CA GLY A 179 20.52 4.83 -17.53
C GLY A 179 20.53 3.92 -16.31
N ALA A 180 19.90 4.37 -15.22
CA ALA A 180 19.47 3.46 -14.17
C ALA A 180 18.26 2.66 -14.67
N VAL A 181 18.27 1.34 -14.48
CA VAL A 181 17.23 0.42 -14.92
C VAL A 181 16.74 -0.36 -13.71
N SER A 182 15.44 -0.25 -13.40
CA SER A 182 14.79 -1.04 -12.37
C SER A 182 13.75 -1.95 -13.02
N ALA A 183 13.94 -3.26 -12.90
CA ALA A 183 12.99 -4.27 -13.33
C ALA A 183 12.45 -5.02 -12.11
N ARG A 184 11.16 -5.32 -12.10
CA ARG A 184 10.52 -6.18 -11.11
C ARG A 184 9.60 -7.15 -11.82
N LEU A 185 9.68 -8.42 -11.45
CA LEU A 185 8.92 -9.52 -12.01
C LEU A 185 8.34 -10.33 -10.85
N ASN A 186 7.03 -10.28 -10.69
CA ASN A 186 6.28 -11.12 -9.77
C ASN A 186 5.64 -12.24 -10.61
N ARG A 187 5.84 -13.49 -10.20
CA ARG A 187 5.23 -14.67 -10.80
C ARG A 187 4.55 -15.49 -9.72
N ARG A 188 3.25 -15.72 -9.89
CA ARG A 188 2.45 -16.58 -9.04
C ARG A 188 2.45 -17.98 -9.64
N TRP A 189 3.03 -18.95 -8.95
CA TRP A 189 3.06 -20.36 -9.38
C TRP A 189 1.79 -21.11 -8.97
N SER A 190 1.21 -20.70 -7.84
CA SER A 190 0.02 -21.27 -7.23
C SER A 190 -0.61 -20.20 -6.36
N PRO A 191 -1.89 -20.31 -5.97
CA PRO A 191 -2.49 -19.39 -5.00
C PRO A 191 -1.70 -19.21 -3.70
N THR A 192 -0.93 -20.23 -3.33
CA THR A 192 -0.11 -20.26 -2.12
C THR A 192 1.36 -19.88 -2.36
N HIS A 193 1.86 -19.94 -3.59
CA HIS A 193 3.30 -19.76 -3.89
C HIS A 193 3.51 -18.62 -4.89
N THR A 194 4.22 -17.58 -4.47
CA THR A 194 4.57 -16.44 -5.32
C THR A 194 6.06 -16.16 -5.24
N SER A 195 6.72 -16.12 -6.39
CA SER A 195 8.10 -15.64 -6.50
C SER A 195 8.11 -14.21 -7.01
N LYS A 196 9.00 -13.37 -6.48
CA LYS A 196 9.25 -12.03 -6.98
C LYS A 196 10.74 -11.88 -7.22
N VAL A 197 11.11 -11.23 -8.30
CA VAL A 197 12.48 -10.91 -8.64
C VAL A 197 12.53 -9.43 -8.92
N GLN A 198 13.47 -8.72 -8.32
CA GLN A 198 13.71 -7.30 -8.55
C GLN A 198 15.17 -7.12 -8.91
N ALA A 199 15.45 -6.36 -9.96
CA ALA A 199 16.80 -6.04 -10.40
C ALA A 199 16.88 -4.53 -10.60
N GLN A 200 17.82 -3.89 -9.92
CA GLN A 200 18.11 -2.46 -10.06
C GLN A 200 19.57 -2.33 -10.48
N LEU A 201 19.77 -1.83 -11.70
CA LEU A 201 21.07 -1.54 -12.27
C LEU A 201 21.23 -0.02 -12.26
N VAL A 202 22.18 0.50 -11.50
CA VAL A 202 22.52 1.92 -11.51
C VAL A 202 23.91 2.07 -12.11
N LYS A 203 24.14 3.12 -12.90
CA LYS A 203 25.47 3.42 -13.44
C LYS A 203 26.41 3.82 -12.30
N GLY A 204 27.28 2.90 -11.90
CA GLY A 204 28.27 3.09 -10.85
C GLY A 204 28.84 1.76 -10.39
N PHE A 205 30.14 1.72 -10.08
CA PHE A 205 30.77 0.49 -9.61
C PHE A 205 30.17 0.07 -8.25
N GLY A 206 29.60 -1.13 -8.17
CA GLY A 206 29.12 -1.73 -6.92
C GLY A 206 27.67 -1.40 -6.49
N GLN A 207 26.87 -0.72 -7.33
CA GLN A 207 25.49 -0.32 -7.00
C GLN A 207 24.42 -1.07 -7.81
N THR A 208 24.75 -2.27 -8.31
CA THR A 208 23.75 -3.18 -8.87
C THR A 208 23.14 -3.98 -7.73
N MET A 209 21.82 -3.94 -7.63
CA MET A 209 21.06 -4.67 -6.64
C MET A 209 20.17 -5.70 -7.32
N PHE A 210 20.35 -6.98 -6.96
CA PHE A 210 19.49 -8.08 -7.38
C PHE A 210 18.82 -8.66 -6.14
N GLN A 211 17.49 -8.67 -6.13
CA GLN A 211 16.66 -9.21 -5.08
C GLN A 211 15.80 -10.34 -5.62
N ALA A 212 15.86 -11.51 -4.98
CA ALA A 212 14.91 -12.58 -5.21
C ALA A 212 14.13 -12.84 -3.94
N GLU A 213 12.81 -12.91 -4.04
CA GLU A 213 11.90 -13.17 -2.95
C GLU A 213 11.02 -14.36 -3.34
N HIS A 214 10.86 -15.32 -2.43
CA HIS A 214 9.93 -16.41 -2.57
C HIS A 214 9.01 -16.44 -1.35
N VAL A 215 7.72 -16.32 -1.61
CA VAL A 215 6.69 -16.25 -0.60
C VAL A 215 5.80 -17.47 -0.69
N VAL A 216 5.63 -18.12 0.45
CA VAL A 216 4.75 -19.26 0.67
C VAL A 216 3.71 -18.89 1.70
N ASN A 217 2.47 -18.76 1.23
CA ASN A 217 1.30 -18.48 2.04
C ASN A 217 0.64 -19.81 2.42
N GLY A 218 0.69 -20.15 3.70
CA GLY A 218 -0.13 -21.19 4.30
C GLY A 218 -1.50 -20.65 4.73
N ARG A 219 -2.33 -21.52 5.31
CA ARG A 219 -3.66 -21.15 5.83
C ARG A 219 -3.59 -20.11 6.97
N ASP A 220 -2.55 -20.22 7.78
CA ASP A 220 -2.40 -19.65 9.11
C ASP A 220 -0.95 -19.20 9.40
N ASN A 221 -0.07 -19.43 8.42
CA ASN A 221 1.34 -19.07 8.41
C ASN A 221 1.67 -18.35 7.11
N ALA A 222 2.59 -17.40 7.18
CA ALA A 222 3.25 -16.83 6.02
C ALA A 222 4.76 -17.01 6.16
N PHE A 223 5.37 -17.56 5.13
CA PHE A 223 6.82 -17.70 5.02
C PHE A 223 7.30 -16.87 3.84
N ALA A 224 8.30 -16.03 4.06
CA ALA A 224 8.95 -15.26 3.01
C ALA A 224 10.46 -15.45 3.11
N LEU A 225 11.07 -15.89 2.02
CA LEU A 225 12.51 -15.96 1.85
C LEU A 225 12.93 -14.87 0.87
N LYS A 226 13.87 -14.03 1.29
CA LYS A 226 14.46 -12.97 0.47
C LYS A 226 15.96 -13.17 0.37
N SER A 227 16.51 -12.92 -0.80
CA SER A 227 17.95 -12.83 -1.02
C SER A 227 18.24 -11.53 -1.74
N ILE A 228 19.27 -10.82 -1.29
CA ILE A 228 19.73 -9.55 -1.85
C ILE A 228 21.21 -9.69 -2.16
N ASN A 229 21.59 -9.46 -3.42
CA ASN A 229 22.97 -9.55 -3.91
C ASN A 229 23.66 -10.85 -3.52
N ALA A 230 22.93 -11.97 -3.61
CA ALA A 230 23.47 -13.29 -3.37
C ALA A 230 24.39 -13.70 -4.53
N ASN A 231 25.70 -13.75 -4.28
CA ASN A 231 26.65 -14.40 -5.17
C ASN A 231 26.96 -15.81 -4.63
N PRO A 232 26.42 -16.88 -5.25
CA PRO A 232 26.64 -18.25 -4.79
C PRO A 232 28.10 -18.71 -4.93
N ALA A 233 28.94 -18.04 -5.73
CA ALA A 233 30.35 -18.40 -5.90
C ALA A 233 31.21 -18.03 -4.68
N ASP A 234 30.96 -16.86 -4.08
CA ASP A 234 31.75 -16.35 -2.95
C ASP A 234 31.04 -16.51 -1.60
N GLY A 235 29.79 -17.00 -1.61
CA GLY A 235 28.92 -17.07 -0.43
C GLY A 235 28.57 -15.69 0.15
N THR A 236 28.73 -14.63 -0.64
CA THR A 236 28.43 -13.25 -0.26
C THR A 236 26.99 -12.91 -0.60
N GLY A 237 26.41 -11.99 0.16
CA GLY A 237 25.04 -11.55 0.00
C GLY A 237 24.26 -11.54 1.31
N MET A 238 23.04 -11.05 1.23
CA MET A 238 22.12 -10.99 2.35
C MET A 238 20.96 -11.94 2.11
N TYR A 239 20.69 -12.80 3.08
CA TYR A 239 19.56 -13.72 3.09
C TYR A 239 18.66 -13.32 4.25
N MET A 240 17.38 -13.20 4.00
CA MET A 240 16.37 -12.81 4.96
C MET A 240 15.27 -13.84 4.96
N LEU A 241 15.03 -14.41 6.13
CA LEU A 241 14.03 -15.44 6.38
C LEU A 241 12.99 -14.87 7.32
N SER A 242 11.77 -14.68 6.85
CA SER A 242 10.67 -14.17 7.64
C SER A 242 9.59 -15.24 7.79
N TYR A 243 9.18 -15.49 9.02
CA TYR A 243 8.12 -16.42 9.35
C TYR A 243 7.11 -15.73 10.25
N LEU A 244 5.85 -15.71 9.84
CA LEU A 244 4.75 -15.11 10.60
C LEU A 244 3.67 -16.17 10.85
N GLN A 245 3.26 -16.32 12.10
CA GLN A 245 2.24 -17.28 12.51
C GLN A 245 1.13 -16.58 13.29
N SER A 246 -0.12 -16.84 12.91
CA SER A 246 -1.27 -16.42 13.70
C SER A 246 -1.41 -17.36 14.91
N LEU A 247 -1.35 -16.81 16.14
CA LEU A 247 -1.54 -17.58 17.38
C LEU A 247 -3.00 -17.51 17.85
N THR A 248 -3.69 -16.41 17.56
CA THR A 248 -5.09 -16.16 17.94
C THR A 248 -5.75 -15.37 16.82
N LYS A 249 -7.09 -15.33 16.78
CA LYS A 249 -7.85 -14.55 15.78
C LYS A 249 -7.40 -13.09 15.63
N ASN A 250 -6.84 -12.53 16.71
CA ASN A 250 -6.44 -11.13 16.78
C ASN A 250 -4.92 -10.94 16.96
N LEU A 251 -4.15 -12.01 17.15
CA LEU A 251 -2.72 -11.92 17.50
C LEU A 251 -1.89 -12.80 16.58
N ALA A 252 -0.96 -12.17 15.86
CA ALA A 252 0.05 -12.84 15.06
C ALA A 252 1.45 -12.49 15.56
N VAL A 253 2.31 -13.49 15.64
CA VAL A 253 3.71 -13.34 16.06
C VAL A 253 4.59 -13.85 14.94
N GLY A 254 5.64 -13.12 14.64
CA GLY A 254 6.61 -13.46 13.61
C GLY A 254 8.03 -13.32 14.09
N VAL A 255 8.93 -14.02 13.41
CA VAL A 255 10.36 -13.89 13.57
C VAL A 255 10.95 -13.73 12.19
N GLU A 256 11.86 -12.81 12.07
CA GLU A 256 12.66 -12.59 10.88
C GLU A 256 14.14 -12.71 11.24
N ALA A 257 14.90 -13.38 10.38
CA ALA A 257 16.34 -13.53 10.54
C ALA A 257 17.01 -13.06 9.26
N VAL A 258 17.85 -12.04 9.39
CA VAL A 258 18.69 -11.49 8.35
C VAL A 258 20.11 -11.97 8.58
N TYR A 259 20.63 -12.73 7.63
CA TYR A 259 22.02 -13.14 7.54
C TYR A 259 22.68 -12.35 6.43
N ALA A 260 23.54 -11.40 6.80
CA ALA A 260 24.28 -10.58 5.85
C ALA A 260 25.76 -10.93 5.89
N ARG A 261 26.32 -11.29 4.74
CA ARG A 261 27.74 -11.51 4.56
C ARG A 261 28.27 -10.62 3.44
N GLN A 262 29.01 -9.57 3.81
CA GLN A 262 29.70 -8.71 2.86
C GLN A 262 31.13 -9.23 2.62
N PRO A 263 31.69 -9.12 1.40
CA PRO A 263 33.06 -9.51 1.13
C PRO A 263 34.03 -8.73 2.03
N GLY A 264 34.80 -9.45 2.88
CA GLY A 264 35.79 -8.85 3.77
C GLY A 264 35.29 -8.33 5.11
N ALA A 265 33.99 -8.48 5.43
CA ALA A 265 33.42 -8.14 6.74
C ALA A 265 33.02 -9.40 7.52
N PRO A 266 32.98 -9.35 8.86
CA PRO A 266 32.42 -10.42 9.68
C PRO A 266 30.94 -10.63 9.37
N GLU A 267 30.48 -11.87 9.58
CA GLU A 267 29.09 -12.25 9.37
C GLU A 267 28.18 -11.53 10.38
N ASP A 268 27.11 -10.90 9.88
CA ASP A 268 26.12 -10.25 10.72
C ASP A 268 24.80 -11.03 10.68
N VAL A 269 24.35 -11.47 11.85
CA VAL A 269 23.07 -12.16 12.04
C VAL A 269 22.19 -11.25 12.87
N THR A 270 21.22 -10.64 12.22
CA THR A 270 20.22 -9.81 12.88
C THR A 270 18.90 -10.55 12.95
N LYS A 271 18.30 -10.63 14.14
CA LYS A 271 16.99 -11.22 14.34
C LYS A 271 15.99 -10.10 14.64
N THR A 272 14.81 -10.20 14.07
CA THR A 272 13.71 -9.26 14.29
C THR A 272 12.51 -10.03 14.79
N TYR A 273 12.04 -9.68 15.98
CA TYR A 273 10.79 -10.22 16.52
C TYR A 273 9.65 -9.29 16.10
N MET A 274 8.58 -9.86 15.57
CA MET A 274 7.41 -9.12 15.09
C MET A 274 6.19 -9.55 15.89
N LEU A 275 5.38 -8.58 16.26
CA LEU A 275 4.11 -8.78 16.93
C LEU A 275 3.07 -7.91 16.24
N LYS A 276 1.97 -8.53 15.83
CA LYS A 276 0.82 -7.84 15.26
C LYS A 276 -0.40 -8.18 16.10
N TYR A 277 -1.08 -7.15 16.56
CA TYR A 277 -2.30 -7.24 17.34
C TYR A 277 -3.39 -6.41 16.67
N SER A 278 -4.39 -7.08 16.13
CA SER A 278 -5.56 -6.45 15.53
C SER A 278 -6.71 -6.41 16.53
N GLY A 279 -7.24 -5.23 16.79
CA GLY A 279 -8.47 -5.03 17.55
C GLY A 279 -9.65 -5.76 16.91
N GLY A 280 -10.55 -6.29 17.75
CA GLY A 280 -11.76 -6.99 17.30
C GLY A 280 -12.73 -6.10 16.49
N PRO A 281 -13.80 -6.70 15.91
CA PRO A 281 -14.71 -6.01 15.02
C PRO A 281 -15.48 -4.90 15.75
N SER A 282 -15.41 -3.66 15.24
CA SER A 282 -16.15 -2.53 15.78
C SER A 282 -17.49 -2.36 15.07
N VAL A 283 -18.49 -1.99 15.87
CA VAL A 283 -19.91 -1.79 15.51
C VAL A 283 -20.11 -0.77 14.38
N HIS A 284 -19.08 0.04 14.07
CA HIS A 284 -19.13 1.10 13.06
C HIS A 284 -18.38 0.76 11.75
N ALA A 285 -17.65 -0.36 11.67
CA ALA A 285 -16.78 -0.70 10.54
C ALA A 285 -17.00 -2.11 9.92
N GLY A 286 -18.05 -2.82 10.35
CA GLY A 286 -18.35 -4.17 9.85
C GLY A 286 -17.28 -5.20 10.24
N GLU A 287 -16.86 -6.05 9.29
CA GLU A 287 -15.86 -7.13 9.50
C GLU A 287 -14.40 -6.64 9.58
N LYS A 288 -14.13 -5.33 9.41
CA LYS A 288 -12.75 -4.80 9.44
C LYS A 288 -12.29 -4.47 10.86
N PRO A 289 -11.02 -4.76 11.22
CA PRO A 289 -10.47 -4.41 12.52
C PRO A 289 -10.42 -2.88 12.67
N GLU A 290 -10.93 -2.38 13.81
CA GLU A 290 -11.00 -0.95 14.13
C GLU A 290 -9.61 -0.32 14.32
N TRP A 291 -8.67 -1.13 14.81
CA TRP A 291 -7.31 -0.71 15.05
C TRP A 291 -6.34 -1.89 14.90
N ILE A 292 -5.11 -1.59 14.50
CA ILE A 292 -4.03 -2.56 14.33
C ILE A 292 -2.80 -1.97 15.00
N ALA A 293 -2.35 -2.63 16.06
CA ALA A 293 -1.06 -2.35 16.67
C ALA A 293 -0.04 -3.36 16.15
N SER A 294 1.14 -2.89 15.80
CA SER A 294 2.27 -3.73 15.46
C SER A 294 3.52 -3.25 16.17
N ALA A 295 4.38 -4.20 16.54
CA ALA A 295 5.66 -3.92 17.14
C ALA A 295 6.71 -4.84 16.52
N SER A 296 7.82 -4.27 16.07
CA SER A 296 9.01 -4.98 15.62
C SER A 296 10.19 -4.61 16.50
N LEU A 297 10.89 -5.64 17.01
CA LEU A 297 12.09 -5.49 17.81
C LEU A 297 13.25 -6.15 17.07
N VAL A 298 14.17 -5.33 16.57
CA VAL A 298 15.41 -5.76 15.93
C VAL A 298 16.47 -5.94 17.00
N THR A 299 17.18 -7.08 17.00
CA THR A 299 18.22 -7.39 18.00
C THR A 299 19.38 -6.40 18.03
N GLN A 300 19.57 -5.61 16.96
CA GLN A 300 20.52 -4.51 16.91
C GLN A 300 20.13 -3.29 17.76
N GLY A 301 19.03 -3.38 18.52
CA GLY A 301 18.60 -2.37 19.47
C GLY A 301 17.62 -1.36 18.90
N VAL A 302 16.91 -1.68 17.82
CA VAL A 302 15.86 -0.83 17.23
C VAL A 302 14.50 -1.42 17.57
N LEU A 303 13.66 -0.66 18.26
CA LEU A 303 12.27 -0.98 18.54
C LEU A 303 11.39 -0.04 17.72
N GLN A 304 10.55 -0.60 16.86
CA GLN A 304 9.57 0.15 16.09
C GLN A 304 8.18 -0.34 16.51
N ALA A 305 7.33 0.57 16.96
CA ALA A 305 5.95 0.30 17.31
C ALA A 305 5.06 1.20 16.44
N SER A 306 4.08 0.63 15.77
CA SER A 306 3.07 1.37 15.03
C SER A 306 1.67 1.04 15.50
N TYR A 307 0.81 2.04 15.51
CA TYR A 307 -0.58 1.95 15.88
C TYR A 307 -1.40 2.60 14.78
N TRP A 308 -2.22 1.81 14.10
CA TRP A 308 -3.16 2.28 13.10
C TRP A 308 -4.57 2.18 13.66
N HIS A 309 -5.38 3.21 13.42
CA HIS A 309 -6.76 3.28 13.89
C HIS A 309 -7.62 3.93 12.83
N ARG A 310 -8.74 3.29 12.50
CA ARG A 310 -9.72 3.83 11.56
C ARG A 310 -10.82 4.55 12.34
N LEU A 311 -10.75 5.88 12.40
CA LEU A 311 -11.72 6.69 13.14
C LEU A 311 -13.06 6.79 12.41
N SER A 312 -13.04 6.74 11.07
CA SER A 312 -14.23 6.84 10.23
C SER A 312 -14.00 6.16 8.88
N GLU A 313 -15.06 5.98 8.09
CA GLU A 313 -14.91 5.45 6.72
C GLU A 313 -13.97 6.31 5.86
N LYS A 314 -13.89 7.60 6.16
CA LYS A 314 -13.12 8.62 5.45
C LYS A 314 -11.85 9.06 6.16
N VAL A 315 -11.64 8.63 7.41
CA VAL A 315 -10.53 9.14 8.25
C VAL A 315 -9.79 7.99 8.92
N ASP A 316 -8.52 7.88 8.57
CA ASP A 316 -7.57 6.94 9.17
C ASP A 316 -6.50 7.73 9.94
N ALA A 317 -6.12 7.27 11.12
CA ALA A 317 -4.99 7.80 11.87
C ALA A 317 -3.95 6.71 12.09
N ALA A 318 -2.68 7.11 12.07
CA ALA A 318 -1.56 6.25 12.39
C ALA A 318 -0.61 6.97 13.34
N ALA A 319 -0.04 6.24 14.28
CA ALA A 319 1.07 6.69 15.11
C ALA A 319 2.20 5.67 14.98
N GLU A 320 3.44 6.15 14.97
CA GLU A 320 4.62 5.32 14.93
C GLU A 320 5.66 5.87 15.91
N LEU A 321 6.28 4.96 16.65
CA LEU A 321 7.36 5.23 17.58
C LEU A 321 8.53 4.34 17.20
N THR A 322 9.64 4.95 16.80
CA THR A 322 10.90 4.26 16.51
C THR A 322 11.93 4.68 17.55
N VAL A 323 12.38 3.73 18.35
CA VAL A 323 13.41 3.91 19.39
C VAL A 323 14.66 3.16 18.96
N ILE A 324 15.75 3.89 18.77
CA ILE A 324 17.08 3.36 18.51
C ILE A 324 17.84 3.40 19.82
N GLY A 325 18.23 2.24 20.32
CA GLY A 325 18.92 2.02 21.58
C GLY A 325 20.27 1.32 21.40
N THR A 326 21.03 1.71 20.38
CA THR A 326 22.36 1.16 20.11
C THR A 326 23.38 1.79 21.08
N PRO A 327 24.45 1.08 21.51
CA PRO A 327 25.47 1.64 22.42
C PRO A 327 26.11 2.94 21.92
N SER A 328 26.10 3.17 20.61
CA SER A 328 26.61 4.38 19.96
C SER A 328 25.61 5.54 19.90
N LYS A 329 24.30 5.28 19.96
CA LYS A 329 23.26 6.31 19.75
C LYS A 329 21.93 5.90 20.38
N ARG A 330 21.36 6.80 21.17
CA ARG A 330 20.00 6.68 21.73
C ARG A 330 19.12 7.78 21.19
N GLU A 331 18.18 7.43 20.32
CA GLU A 331 17.23 8.37 19.73
C GLU A 331 15.84 7.77 19.71
N ALA A 332 14.82 8.60 19.93
CA ALA A 332 13.43 8.23 19.81
C ALA A 332 12.75 9.22 18.85
N GLU A 333 12.14 8.67 17.81
CA GLU A 333 11.36 9.41 16.83
C GLU A 333 9.90 8.99 16.97
N ALA A 334 9.01 9.95 17.15
CA ALA A 334 7.59 9.71 17.33
C ALA A 334 6.82 10.51 16.29
N LYS A 335 6.08 9.81 15.44
CA LYS A 335 5.33 10.36 14.31
C LYS A 335 3.85 10.07 14.50
N VAL A 336 3.02 11.05 14.19
CA VAL A 336 1.57 10.89 14.12
C VAL A 336 1.12 11.35 12.75
N ALA A 337 0.30 10.56 12.07
CA ALA A 337 -0.25 10.86 10.77
C ALA A 337 -1.77 10.67 10.75
N ALA A 338 -2.43 11.45 9.91
CA ALA A 338 -3.84 11.31 9.62
C ALA A 338 -4.05 11.39 8.11
N LYS A 339 -4.89 10.51 7.61
CA LYS A 339 -5.35 10.48 6.23
C LYS A 339 -6.85 10.75 6.20
N TRP A 340 -7.23 11.75 5.42
CA TRP A 340 -8.61 12.06 5.08
C TRP A 340 -8.83 11.73 3.61
N ASP A 341 -9.65 10.71 3.36
CA ASP A 341 -10.01 10.30 2.00
C ASP A 341 -11.41 10.81 1.65
N PHE A 342 -11.46 11.76 0.73
CA PHE A 342 -12.68 12.23 0.10
C PHE A 342 -12.81 11.62 -1.30
N ARG A 343 -14.02 11.62 -1.85
CA ARG A 343 -14.29 11.00 -3.17
C ARG A 343 -13.42 11.55 -4.31
N LEU A 344 -13.07 12.83 -4.27
CA LEU A 344 -12.29 13.51 -5.31
C LEU A 344 -10.95 14.06 -4.79
N ALA A 345 -10.64 13.89 -3.50
CA ALA A 345 -9.41 14.42 -2.93
C ALA A 345 -8.96 13.57 -1.74
N SER A 346 -7.66 13.39 -1.58
CA SER A 346 -7.05 12.71 -0.44
C SER A 346 -6.07 13.66 0.22
N LEU A 347 -6.27 13.96 1.50
CA LEU A 347 -5.35 14.76 2.30
C LEU A 347 -4.64 13.84 3.28
N ARG A 348 -3.32 13.86 3.29
CA ARG A 348 -2.49 13.15 4.26
C ARG A 348 -1.65 14.18 5.00
N ALA A 349 -1.68 14.19 6.32
CA ALA A 349 -0.82 15.04 7.14
C ALA A 349 -0.08 14.20 8.16
N GLN A 350 1.14 14.60 8.48
CA GLN A 350 2.00 13.94 9.44
C GLN A 350 2.79 14.96 10.23
N LEU A 351 2.93 14.70 11.52
CA LEU A 351 3.67 15.50 12.48
C LEU A 351 4.69 14.60 13.18
N ASP A 352 5.91 15.09 13.28
CA ASP A 352 7.02 14.41 13.92
C ASP A 352 7.48 15.15 15.18
N ASN A 353 8.07 14.43 16.15
CA ASN A 353 8.58 15.03 17.40
C ASN A 353 9.75 16.00 17.17
N PHE A 354 10.43 15.88 16.02
CA PHE A 354 11.44 16.82 15.55
C PHE A 354 10.86 18.08 14.87
N GLY A 355 9.59 18.41 15.11
CA GLY A 355 8.98 19.65 14.60
C GLY A 355 8.89 19.72 13.07
N ARG A 356 8.94 18.57 12.39
CA ARG A 356 8.70 18.45 10.96
C ARG A 356 7.22 18.16 10.73
N LEU A 357 6.58 19.03 9.96
CA LEU A 357 5.20 18.89 9.51
C LEU A 357 5.22 18.56 8.03
N THR A 358 4.64 17.43 7.65
CA THR A 358 4.50 17.02 6.25
C THR A 358 3.04 16.90 5.89
N SER A 359 2.66 17.42 4.72
CA SER A 359 1.30 17.37 4.22
C SER A 359 1.32 17.07 2.72
N VAL A 360 0.52 16.09 2.30
CA VAL A 360 0.32 15.73 0.90
C VAL A 360 -1.16 15.80 0.59
N TYR A 361 -1.52 16.69 -0.32
CA TYR A 361 -2.87 16.88 -0.81
C TYR A 361 -2.96 16.42 -2.25
N GLU A 362 -3.77 15.40 -2.51
CA GLU A 362 -4.03 14.85 -3.82
C GLU A 362 -5.47 15.19 -4.22
N ALA A 363 -5.67 15.84 -5.36
CA ALA A 363 -6.99 16.22 -5.86
C ALA A 363 -7.16 15.72 -7.29
N ARG A 364 -8.23 14.94 -7.52
CA ARG A 364 -8.63 14.48 -8.84
C ARG A 364 -9.69 15.45 -9.39
N LEU A 365 -9.31 16.26 -10.37
CA LEU A 365 -10.24 17.21 -11.01
C LEU A 365 -11.09 16.51 -12.08
N PHE A 366 -10.48 15.62 -12.85
CA PHE A 366 -11.14 14.80 -13.87
C PHE A 366 -10.70 13.34 -13.70
N PRO A 367 -11.47 12.35 -14.19
CA PRO A 367 -11.05 10.94 -14.14
C PRO A 367 -9.64 10.71 -14.69
N SER A 368 -9.26 11.47 -15.73
CA SER A 368 -7.95 11.42 -16.40
C SER A 368 -6.91 12.41 -15.86
N PHE A 369 -7.24 13.26 -14.88
CA PHE A 369 -6.36 14.34 -14.42
C PHE A 369 -6.37 14.47 -12.90
N SER A 370 -5.20 14.29 -12.30
CA SER A 370 -4.97 14.46 -10.87
C SER A 370 -3.81 15.41 -10.60
N MET A 371 -3.94 16.19 -9.54
CA MET A 371 -2.90 17.07 -9.02
C MET A 371 -2.50 16.62 -7.63
N THR A 372 -1.22 16.70 -7.32
CA THR A 372 -0.70 16.46 -5.98
C THR A 372 0.12 17.65 -5.53
N PHE A 373 -0.13 18.12 -4.32
CA PHE A 373 0.66 19.13 -3.64
C PHE A 373 1.31 18.46 -2.43
N ALA A 374 2.63 18.50 -2.36
CA ALA A 374 3.40 18.02 -1.23
C ALA A 374 4.06 19.23 -0.55
N ALA A 375 4.06 19.26 0.77
CA ALA A 375 4.74 20.27 1.56
C ALA A 375 5.41 19.61 2.76
N GLU A 376 6.67 19.92 2.99
CA GLU A 376 7.41 19.58 4.20
C GLU A 376 7.89 20.89 4.82
N LEU A 377 7.57 21.08 6.09
CA LEU A 377 7.98 22.24 6.87
C LEU A 377 8.76 21.76 8.09
N ASP A 378 10.06 22.06 8.12
CA ASP A 378 10.90 21.87 9.29
C ASP A 378 10.91 23.16 10.10
N HIS A 379 10.20 23.18 11.22
CA HIS A 379 10.11 24.34 12.10
C HIS A 379 11.43 24.63 12.83
N LEU A 380 12.24 23.63 13.13
CA LEU A 380 13.51 23.83 13.85
C LEU A 380 14.58 24.44 12.95
N ARG A 381 14.61 24.03 11.68
CA ARG A 381 15.56 24.59 10.70
C ARG A 381 14.99 25.74 9.88
N SER A 382 13.71 26.08 10.08
CA SER A 382 12.98 27.08 9.30
C SER A 382 13.12 26.86 7.79
N ALA A 383 13.13 25.59 7.38
CA ALA A 383 13.27 25.18 6.00
C ALA A 383 11.95 24.57 5.53
N ALA A 384 11.47 25.00 4.36
CA ALA A 384 10.28 24.47 3.74
C ALA A 384 10.65 23.87 2.37
N LYS A 385 10.09 22.70 2.07
CA LYS A 385 10.17 22.06 0.76
C LYS A 385 8.77 21.91 0.22
N PHE A 386 8.60 22.15 -1.07
CA PHE A 386 7.31 22.09 -1.73
C PHE A 386 7.44 21.26 -3.01
N GLY A 387 6.53 20.32 -3.14
CA GLY A 387 6.36 19.50 -4.33
C GLY A 387 5.04 19.84 -5.02
N PHE A 388 5.09 19.99 -6.34
CA PHE A 388 3.88 20.06 -7.17
C PHE A 388 3.88 18.95 -8.21
N GLY A 389 2.79 18.21 -8.30
CA GLY A 389 2.66 17.05 -9.15
C GLY A 389 1.41 17.10 -9.99
N VAL A 390 1.53 16.71 -11.24
CA VAL A 390 0.38 16.49 -12.13
C VAL A 390 0.52 15.10 -12.71
N SER A 391 -0.52 14.28 -12.56
CA SER A 391 -0.60 12.97 -13.21
C SER A 391 -1.80 12.94 -14.15
N ILE A 392 -1.53 12.62 -15.40
CA ILE A 392 -2.52 12.52 -16.48
C ILE A 392 -2.58 11.05 -16.89
N GLU A 393 -3.76 10.46 -16.78
CA GLU A 393 -4.02 9.10 -17.24
C GLU A 393 -4.91 9.16 -18.49
N THR A 394 -4.38 8.73 -19.62
CA THR A 394 -5.14 8.63 -20.86
C THR A 394 -5.69 7.21 -20.99
N PRO A 395 -7.03 7.03 -20.98
CA PRO A 395 -7.63 5.72 -21.18
C PRO A 395 -7.42 5.22 -22.62
N LEU A 396 -7.58 3.91 -22.76
CA LEU A 396 -7.58 3.19 -24.04
C LEU A 396 -8.57 3.78 -25.03
N GLY A 397 -8.19 3.75 -26.32
CA GLY A 397 -8.92 4.42 -27.39
C GLY A 397 -10.43 4.17 -27.37
N GLY A 398 -11.21 5.26 -27.35
CA GLY A 398 -12.61 5.27 -27.75
C GLY A 398 -13.64 4.68 -26.77
N GLU A 399 -13.24 4.17 -25.60
CA GLU A 399 -14.20 3.70 -24.60
C GLU A 399 -14.54 4.83 -23.61
N ASP A 400 -15.84 5.08 -23.52
CA ASP A 400 -16.50 6.18 -22.83
C ASP A 400 -16.04 6.32 -21.35
N PRO A 401 -15.57 7.51 -20.89
CA PRO A 401 -15.10 7.73 -19.51
C PRO A 401 -16.19 7.54 -18.43
N THR A 402 -17.42 7.24 -18.84
CA THR A 402 -18.59 6.94 -18.00
C THR A 402 -18.96 5.45 -17.93
N ALA A 403 -18.29 4.57 -18.68
CA ALA A 403 -18.55 3.14 -18.58
C ALA A 403 -18.08 2.60 -17.22
N PRO A 404 -18.89 1.77 -16.53
CA PRO A 404 -18.43 1.10 -15.31
C PRO A 404 -17.21 0.26 -15.67
N GLN A 405 -16.07 0.64 -15.10
CA GLN A 405 -14.78 -0.01 -15.29
C GLN A 405 -14.98 -1.52 -15.07
N PRO A 406 -14.88 -2.37 -16.12
CA PRO A 406 -14.98 -3.80 -15.95
C PRO A 406 -13.86 -4.19 -14.99
N ALA A 407 -14.21 -5.00 -13.97
CA ALA A 407 -13.34 -5.32 -12.85
C ALA A 407 -11.91 -5.57 -13.33
N MET A 408 -10.97 -4.70 -12.93
CA MET A 408 -9.57 -4.91 -13.23
C MET A 408 -9.23 -6.34 -12.79
N PRO A 409 -8.69 -7.21 -13.67
CA PRO A 409 -8.18 -8.50 -13.21
C PRO A 409 -7.17 -8.18 -12.12
N SER A 410 -7.37 -8.73 -10.92
CA SER A 410 -6.50 -8.45 -9.78
C SER A 410 -5.07 -8.77 -10.22
N PRO A 411 -4.20 -7.77 -10.49
CA PRO A 411 -2.79 -8.07 -10.69
C PRO A 411 -2.33 -8.86 -9.46
N PRO A 412 -1.35 -9.77 -9.58
CA PRO A 412 -0.80 -10.53 -8.45
C PRO A 412 0.00 -9.61 -7.51
N PHE A 413 -0.66 -8.61 -6.95
CA PHE A 413 -0.36 -7.92 -5.72
C PHE A 413 -1.19 -8.55 -4.62
N TYR A 414 -0.95 -9.85 -4.43
CA TYR A 414 -1.57 -10.72 -3.42
C TYR A 414 -3.06 -10.98 -3.54
#